data_AF-A0A812QQX6-F1
#
_entry.id   AF-A0A812QQX6-F1
#
_cell.length_a   1.000
_cell.length_b   1.000
_cell.length_c   1.000
_cell.angle_alpha   90.00
_cell.angle_beta   90.00
_cell.angle_gamma   90.00
#
_symmetry.space_group_name_H-M   'P 1'
#
loop_
_entity.id
_entity.type
_entity.pdbx_description
1 polymer ?
#
loop_
_entity_poly.entity_id
_entity_poly.type
_entity_poly.pdbx_seq_one_letter_code
_entity_poly.pdbx_strand_id
1 'polypeptide(L)'
;MSSDVVRAALAKLELSQSCPWLRLSLEHAEDVNAVQETSPEASEFLNAQLGSCIDRLLSFFLKKYGNFADLPRPALEIVLHAPVYTCEQAEQLCPNPEMNGGKAMQMKNLFLKDKKKNFFLVSAAVNTEIKLKAVKFAKQVSFASAEALEEKLKLLPGSVTPFGLLNDEAGEVQFHLDPKVLADEGESCPTVGFHPNACNATVYMQAVDFVEFLEKETSHRVNILDLD
;
A
#
# COMPACT_ATOMS: atom_id res chain seq x y z
N MET A 1 13.52 14.93 -3.74
CA MET A 1 12.34 14.35 -4.42
C MET A 1 12.14 12.91 -3.93
N SER A 2 10.99 12.28 -4.22
CA SER A 2 10.66 10.91 -3.74
C SER A 2 11.69 9.86 -4.16
N SER A 3 12.32 10.07 -5.32
CA SER A 3 13.46 9.27 -5.80
C SER A 3 14.66 9.31 -4.86
N ASP A 4 14.97 10.45 -4.26
CA ASP A 4 16.06 10.59 -3.29
C ASP A 4 15.74 9.84 -1.99
N VAL A 5 14.47 9.88 -1.56
CA VAL A 5 14.01 9.15 -0.37
C VAL A 5 14.20 7.65 -0.54
N VAL A 6 13.73 7.09 -1.66
CA VAL A 6 13.89 5.65 -1.93
C VAL A 6 15.35 5.27 -2.14
N ARG A 7 16.13 6.09 -2.87
CA ARG A 7 17.58 5.84 -3.05
C ARG A 7 18.35 5.88 -1.72
N ALA A 8 17.98 6.79 -0.82
CA ALA A 8 18.56 6.84 0.52
C ALA A 8 18.24 5.58 1.32
N ALA A 9 17.00 5.08 1.25
CA ALA A 9 16.59 3.83 1.89
C ALA A 9 17.40 2.62 1.36
N LEU A 10 17.59 2.54 0.04
CA LEU A 10 18.44 1.49 -0.57
C LEU A 10 19.89 1.59 -0.12
N ALA A 11 20.46 2.80 -0.09
CA ALA A 11 21.84 3.01 0.32
C ALA A 11 22.10 2.62 1.79
N LYS A 12 21.15 2.86 2.70
CA LYS A 12 21.24 2.43 4.11
C LYS A 12 21.41 0.91 4.27
N LEU A 13 20.87 0.14 3.33
CA LEU A 13 20.86 -1.32 3.33
C LEU A 13 21.86 -1.92 2.33
N GLU A 14 22.71 -1.10 1.72
CA GLU A 14 23.69 -1.50 0.70
C GLU A 14 23.04 -2.22 -0.52
N LEU A 15 21.81 -1.84 -0.87
CA LEU A 15 21.05 -2.44 -1.96
C LEU A 15 21.24 -1.70 -3.28
N SER A 16 21.36 -2.46 -4.37
CA SER A 16 21.23 -1.92 -5.73
C SER A 16 19.75 -1.71 -6.10
N GLN A 17 19.51 -0.86 -7.10
CA GLN A 17 18.16 -0.56 -7.62
C GLN A 17 17.51 -1.75 -8.34
N SER A 18 18.32 -2.75 -8.67
CA SER A 18 17.89 -4.05 -9.16
C SER A 18 18.74 -5.09 -8.46
N CYS A 19 18.09 -5.95 -7.69
CA CYS A 19 18.68 -7.17 -7.16
C CYS A 19 17.64 -8.29 -7.32
N PRO A 20 17.99 -9.57 -7.12
CA PRO A 20 17.13 -10.70 -7.48
C PRO A 20 15.70 -10.63 -6.94
N TRP A 21 15.50 -10.01 -5.76
CA TRP A 21 14.19 -9.88 -5.11
C TRP A 21 13.59 -8.47 -5.17
N LEU A 22 14.31 -7.45 -5.68
CA LEU A 22 13.87 -6.05 -5.70
C LEU A 22 14.04 -5.42 -7.08
N ARG A 23 13.01 -4.69 -7.51
CA ARG A 23 13.08 -3.78 -8.65
C ARG A 23 12.61 -2.39 -8.27
N LEU A 24 13.40 -1.35 -8.58
CA LEU A 24 12.99 0.04 -8.52
C LEU A 24 12.79 0.59 -9.95
N SER A 25 11.59 1.03 -10.27
CA SER A 25 11.27 1.72 -11.52
C SER A 25 11.13 3.23 -11.30
N LEU A 26 11.84 4.01 -12.12
CA LEU A 26 11.85 5.47 -12.12
C LEU A 26 11.32 6.08 -13.42
N GLU A 27 10.87 5.24 -14.36
CA GLU A 27 10.49 5.64 -15.72
C GLU A 27 9.37 6.69 -15.75
N HIS A 28 8.51 6.71 -14.73
CA HIS A 28 7.35 7.58 -14.62
C HIS A 28 7.48 8.62 -13.50
N ALA A 29 8.67 8.75 -12.90
CA ALA A 29 8.88 9.56 -11.70
C ALA A 29 8.80 11.08 -11.93
N GLU A 30 8.76 11.53 -13.18
CA GLU A 30 8.61 12.95 -13.51
C GLU A 30 7.23 13.45 -13.11
N ASP A 31 7.18 14.62 -12.44
CA ASP A 31 5.94 15.24 -12.03
C ASP A 31 5.25 15.91 -13.23
N VAL A 32 4.36 15.16 -13.87
CA VAL A 32 3.51 15.65 -14.96
C VAL A 32 2.31 16.47 -14.46
N ASN A 33 2.09 16.54 -13.14
CA ASN A 33 0.97 17.24 -12.50
C ASN A 33 1.43 18.52 -11.77
N ALA A 34 2.34 19.28 -12.39
CA ALA A 34 2.97 20.50 -11.86
C ALA A 34 2.01 21.66 -11.46
N VAL A 35 0.69 21.49 -11.59
CA VAL A 35 -0.33 22.51 -11.32
C VAL A 35 -0.87 22.43 -9.88
N GLN A 36 -0.59 21.36 -9.14
CA GLN A 36 -1.07 21.21 -7.77
C GLN A 36 -0.01 21.67 -6.76
N GLU A 37 -0.27 22.81 -6.13
CA GLU A 37 0.50 23.32 -4.98
C GLU A 37 0.34 22.37 -3.79
N THR A 38 1.19 21.34 -3.73
CA THR A 38 1.43 20.64 -2.47
C THR A 38 2.32 21.56 -1.64
N SER A 39 1.86 21.97 -0.45
CA SER A 39 2.67 22.85 0.38
C SER A 39 4.02 22.18 0.71
N PRO A 40 5.08 22.96 0.97
CA PRO A 40 6.36 22.40 1.38
C PRO A 40 6.23 21.48 2.59
N GLU A 41 5.39 21.84 3.57
CA GLU A 41 5.16 21.02 4.77
C GLU A 41 4.48 19.68 4.42
N ALA A 42 3.46 19.70 3.55
CA ALA A 42 2.80 18.47 3.10
C ALA A 42 3.75 17.57 2.30
N SER A 43 4.63 18.16 1.51
CA SER A 43 5.64 17.43 0.73
C SER A 43 6.69 16.77 1.64
N GLU A 44 7.16 17.49 2.66
CA GLU A 44 8.08 16.96 3.66
C GLU A 44 7.44 15.81 4.45
N PHE A 45 6.19 16.00 4.88
CA PHE A 45 5.41 14.96 5.56
C PHE A 45 5.27 13.68 4.73
N LEU A 46 4.85 13.81 3.46
CA LEU A 46 4.70 12.66 2.56
C LEU A 46 6.03 11.94 2.30
N ASN A 47 7.13 12.68 2.16
CA ASN A 47 8.46 12.08 2.00
C ASN A 47 8.92 11.33 3.25
N ALA A 48 8.63 11.86 4.45
CA ALA A 48 8.93 11.17 5.70
C ALA A 48 8.11 9.88 5.85
N GLN A 49 6.82 9.91 5.50
CA GLN A 49 5.95 8.74 5.49
C GLN A 49 6.40 7.68 4.48
N LEU A 50 6.75 8.10 3.26
CA LEU A 50 7.32 7.23 2.23
C LEU A 50 8.60 6.56 2.73
N GLY A 51 9.55 7.34 3.25
CA GLY A 51 10.83 6.83 3.72
C GLY A 51 10.67 5.79 4.83
N SER A 52 9.83 6.08 5.82
CA SER A 52 9.53 5.14 6.92
C SER A 52 8.92 3.82 6.42
N CYS A 53 7.97 3.90 5.48
CA CYS A 53 7.33 2.72 4.91
C CYS A 53 8.33 1.87 4.08
N ILE A 54 9.10 2.51 3.21
CA ILE A 54 10.09 1.85 2.35
C ILE A 54 11.22 1.23 3.18
N ASP A 55 11.73 1.92 4.21
CA ASP A 55 12.75 1.38 5.11
C ASP A 55 12.30 0.05 5.76
N ARG A 56 11.04 -0.03 6.23
CA ARG A 56 10.46 -1.24 6.81
C ARG A 56 10.25 -2.35 5.78
N LEU A 57 9.70 -2.01 4.61
CA LEU A 57 9.50 -2.96 3.51
C LEU A 57 10.84 -3.58 3.08
N LEU A 58 11.84 -2.76 2.78
CA LEU A 58 13.16 -3.24 2.38
C LEU A 58 13.81 -4.09 3.47
N SER A 59 13.69 -3.70 4.74
CA SER A 59 14.21 -4.48 5.86
C SER A 59 13.54 -5.86 5.97
N PHE A 60 12.22 -5.92 5.80
CA PHE A 60 11.46 -7.17 5.80
C PHE A 60 11.87 -8.07 4.64
N PHE A 61 11.87 -7.55 3.41
CA PHE A 61 12.21 -8.32 2.22
C PHE A 61 13.68 -8.73 2.19
N LEU A 62 14.60 -7.90 2.69
CA LEU A 62 16.01 -8.27 2.85
C LEU A 62 16.17 -9.44 3.83
N LYS A 63 15.50 -9.42 4.98
CA LYS A 63 15.53 -10.55 5.93
C LYS A 63 14.94 -11.82 5.34
N LYS A 64 13.88 -11.70 4.54
CA LYS A 64 13.16 -12.85 3.97
C LYS A 64 13.85 -13.43 2.74
N TYR A 65 14.30 -12.57 1.82
CA TYR A 65 14.77 -12.95 0.48
C TYR A 65 16.22 -12.57 0.19
N GLY A 66 16.93 -11.89 1.10
CA GLY A 66 18.30 -11.40 0.88
C GLY A 66 19.32 -12.44 0.45
N ASN A 67 19.11 -13.71 0.82
CA ASN A 67 19.99 -14.83 0.46
C ASN A 67 19.57 -15.57 -0.82
N PHE A 68 18.48 -15.16 -1.48
CA PHE A 68 17.96 -15.80 -2.68
C PHE A 68 18.50 -15.07 -3.91
N ALA A 69 19.51 -15.67 -4.54
CA ALA A 69 20.16 -15.10 -5.72
C ALA A 69 19.37 -15.31 -7.02
N ASP A 70 18.52 -16.34 -7.07
CA ASP A 70 17.89 -16.82 -8.32
C ASP A 70 16.37 -16.91 -8.18
N LEU A 71 15.73 -15.85 -7.69
CA LEU A 71 14.27 -15.76 -7.80
C LEU A 71 13.90 -15.61 -9.29
N PRO A 72 12.90 -16.35 -9.79
CA PRO A 72 12.49 -16.23 -11.18
C PRO A 72 11.94 -14.83 -11.50
N ARG A 73 11.55 -14.06 -10.47
CA ARG A 73 10.92 -12.73 -10.54
C ARG A 73 11.19 -11.95 -9.25
N PRO A 74 11.17 -10.60 -9.27
CA PRO A 74 11.32 -9.81 -8.06
C PRO A 74 10.15 -10.06 -7.10
N ALA A 75 10.44 -10.17 -5.80
CA ALA A 75 9.44 -10.30 -4.76
C ALA A 75 8.79 -8.95 -4.39
N LEU A 76 9.54 -7.85 -4.58
CA LEU A 76 9.10 -6.48 -4.36
C LEU A 76 9.45 -5.62 -5.59
N GLU A 77 8.46 -4.89 -6.11
CA GLU A 77 8.68 -3.86 -7.12
C GLU A 77 8.16 -2.51 -6.60
N ILE A 78 9.02 -1.50 -6.62
CA ILE A 78 8.69 -0.13 -6.23
C ILE A 78 8.66 0.70 -7.51
N VAL A 79 7.51 1.32 -7.81
CA VAL A 79 7.39 2.20 -8.96
C VAL A 79 7.10 3.61 -8.49
N LEU A 80 7.99 4.54 -8.85
CA LEU A 80 7.75 5.96 -8.62
C LEU A 80 6.98 6.55 -9.80
N HIS A 81 5.98 7.34 -9.48
CA HIS A 81 5.13 8.03 -10.45
C HIS A 81 4.69 9.40 -9.93
N ALA A 82 4.25 10.28 -10.82
CA ALA A 82 3.59 11.52 -10.39
C ALA A 82 2.37 11.21 -9.51
N PRO A 83 2.04 12.06 -8.51
CA PRO A 83 0.76 11.97 -7.80
C PRO A 83 -0.41 11.96 -8.78
N VAL A 84 -1.35 11.03 -8.61
CA VAL A 84 -2.58 10.97 -9.42
C VAL A 84 -3.80 11.23 -8.53
N TYR A 85 -4.79 11.94 -9.07
CA TYR A 85 -5.98 12.36 -8.30
C TYR A 85 -7.29 11.95 -8.95
N THR A 86 -7.25 11.52 -10.23
CA THR A 86 -8.39 10.96 -10.94
C THR A 86 -8.13 9.51 -11.35
N CYS A 87 -9.18 8.73 -11.55
CA CYS A 87 -9.06 7.35 -12.05
C CYS A 87 -8.40 7.31 -13.43
N GLU A 88 -8.71 8.28 -14.30
CA GLU A 88 -8.11 8.40 -15.63
C GLU A 88 -6.60 8.66 -15.55
N GLN A 89 -6.17 9.55 -14.66
CA GLN A 89 -4.74 9.77 -14.40
C GLN A 89 -4.07 8.51 -13.85
N ALA A 90 -4.72 7.78 -12.95
CA ALA A 90 -4.18 6.54 -12.42
C ALA A 90 -4.00 5.48 -13.52
N GLU A 91 -4.95 5.33 -14.44
CA GLU A 91 -4.84 4.38 -15.57
C GLU A 91 -3.69 4.73 -16.54
N GLN A 92 -3.38 6.02 -16.69
CA GLN A 92 -2.35 6.49 -17.62
C GLN A 92 -0.95 6.59 -16.99
N LEU A 93 -0.87 7.01 -15.73
CA LEU A 93 0.38 7.43 -15.08
C LEU A 93 0.86 6.47 -13.99
N CYS A 94 -0.02 5.63 -13.43
CA CYS A 94 0.38 4.58 -12.51
C CYS A 94 0.58 3.28 -13.31
N PRO A 95 1.84 2.92 -13.63
CA PRO A 95 2.09 1.67 -14.34
C PRO A 95 1.62 0.50 -13.50
N ASN A 96 0.91 -0.44 -14.12
CA ASN A 96 0.52 -1.72 -13.53
C ASN A 96 1.45 -2.80 -14.11
N PRO A 97 2.58 -3.10 -13.45
CA PRO A 97 3.55 -4.03 -13.98
C PRO A 97 2.96 -5.45 -14.03
N GLU A 98 3.38 -6.21 -15.04
CA GLU A 98 3.15 -7.65 -15.04
C GLU A 98 4.13 -8.31 -14.06
N MET A 99 3.59 -8.91 -13.00
CA MET A 99 4.35 -9.66 -12.01
C MET A 99 3.73 -11.05 -11.89
N ASN A 100 4.57 -12.08 -11.72
CA ASN A 100 4.12 -13.47 -11.51
C ASN A 100 3.18 -14.05 -12.59
N GLY A 101 3.14 -13.47 -13.78
CA GLY A 101 2.43 -14.02 -14.95
C GLY A 101 1.08 -13.36 -15.20
N GLY A 102 0.76 -12.31 -14.45
CA GLY A 102 -0.41 -11.48 -14.65
C GLY A 102 -0.18 -10.03 -14.23
N LYS A 103 -1.18 -9.18 -14.46
CA LYS A 103 -1.18 -7.80 -13.95
C LYS A 103 -1.44 -7.80 -12.45
N ALA A 104 -0.88 -6.83 -11.73
CA ALA A 104 -1.24 -6.64 -10.33
C ALA A 104 -2.72 -6.28 -10.19
N MET A 105 -3.34 -6.84 -9.15
CA MET A 105 -4.70 -6.53 -8.75
C MET A 105 -4.75 -5.08 -8.27
N GLN A 106 -5.62 -4.30 -8.90
CA GLN A 106 -5.89 -2.94 -8.47
C GLN A 106 -6.73 -2.95 -7.20
N MET A 107 -6.24 -2.23 -6.19
CA MET A 107 -6.82 -2.22 -4.86
C MET A 107 -7.50 -0.89 -4.56
N LYS A 108 -8.55 -0.94 -3.75
CA LYS A 108 -9.16 0.23 -3.11
C LYS A 108 -9.19 0.04 -1.61
N ASN A 109 -9.15 1.16 -0.90
CA ASN A 109 -9.10 1.17 0.56
C ASN A 109 -10.22 2.06 1.12
N LEU A 110 -10.94 1.56 2.12
CA LEU A 110 -12.03 2.27 2.79
C LEU A 110 -11.67 2.43 4.26
N PHE A 111 -11.60 3.68 4.74
CA PHE A 111 -11.47 3.97 6.16
C PHE A 111 -12.85 4.28 6.75
N LEU A 112 -13.31 3.40 7.63
CA LEU A 112 -14.67 3.35 8.13
C LEU A 112 -14.69 3.48 9.66
N LYS A 113 -15.85 3.87 10.19
CA LYS A 113 -16.15 3.83 11.61
C LYS A 113 -17.58 3.38 11.88
N ASP A 114 -17.82 2.83 13.06
CA ASP A 114 -19.17 2.60 13.56
C ASP A 114 -19.68 3.78 14.42
N LYS A 115 -20.88 3.62 15.00
CA LYS A 115 -21.47 4.62 15.92
C LYS A 115 -20.76 4.75 17.26
N LYS A 116 -19.99 3.73 17.67
CA LYS A 116 -19.21 3.70 18.91
C LYS A 116 -17.80 4.25 18.71
N LYS A 117 -17.48 4.73 17.51
CA LYS A 117 -16.13 5.20 17.11
C LYS A 117 -15.07 4.09 17.15
N ASN A 118 -15.47 2.85 16.88
CA ASN A 118 -14.51 1.82 16.47
C ASN A 118 -14.12 2.09 15.00
N PHE A 119 -12.84 1.94 14.67
CA PHE A 119 -12.31 2.23 13.34
C PHE A 119 -11.95 0.96 12.59
N PHE A 120 -12.16 0.98 11.27
CA PHE A 120 -11.91 -0.15 10.40
C PHE A 120 -11.23 0.33 9.12
N LEU A 121 -10.23 -0.43 8.66
CA LEU A 121 -9.60 -0.24 7.37
C LEU A 121 -9.90 -1.47 6.51
N VAL A 122 -10.56 -1.26 5.37
CA VAL A 122 -10.92 -2.34 4.46
C VAL A 122 -10.12 -2.19 3.17
N SER A 123 -9.32 -3.18 2.81
CA SER A 123 -8.65 -3.27 1.50
C SER A 123 -9.34 -4.33 0.64
N ALA A 124 -9.71 -3.95 -0.58
CA ALA A 124 -10.42 -4.83 -1.51
C ALA A 124 -10.04 -4.59 -2.96
N ALA A 125 -10.32 -5.56 -3.84
CA ALA A 125 -10.17 -5.33 -5.27
C ALA A 125 -11.07 -4.18 -5.72
N VAL A 126 -10.61 -3.38 -6.69
CA VAL A 126 -11.34 -2.18 -7.16
C VAL A 126 -12.77 -2.52 -7.60
N ASN A 127 -12.95 -3.69 -8.22
CA ASN A 127 -14.21 -4.21 -8.75
C ASN A 127 -15.07 -4.97 -7.72
N THR A 128 -14.59 -5.19 -6.48
CA THR A 128 -15.40 -5.83 -5.42
C THR A 128 -16.44 -4.85 -4.89
N GLU A 129 -17.72 -5.18 -5.02
CA GLU A 129 -18.81 -4.39 -4.43
C GLU A 129 -18.87 -4.62 -2.91
N ILE A 130 -18.73 -3.55 -2.12
CA ILE A 130 -18.83 -3.60 -0.65
C ILE A 130 -20.11 -2.91 -0.22
N LYS A 131 -21.09 -3.70 0.20
CA LYS A 131 -22.35 -3.18 0.76
C LYS A 131 -22.14 -2.86 2.24
N LEU A 132 -21.87 -1.60 2.57
CA LEU A 132 -21.62 -1.16 3.96
C LEU A 132 -22.72 -1.55 4.97
N LYS A 133 -23.96 -1.78 4.52
CA LYS A 133 -25.06 -2.23 5.37
C LYS A 133 -25.03 -3.74 5.68
N ALA A 134 -24.28 -4.51 4.90
CA ALA A 134 -24.22 -5.98 4.97
C ALA A 134 -22.93 -6.49 5.62
N VAL A 135 -21.95 -5.62 5.90
CA VAL A 135 -20.71 -6.04 6.56
C VAL A 135 -21.01 -6.63 7.94
N LYS A 136 -20.36 -7.75 8.27
CA LYS A 136 -20.63 -8.49 9.53
C LYS A 136 -19.69 -8.14 10.68
N PHE A 137 -18.57 -7.47 10.39
CA PHE A 137 -17.60 -7.07 11.41
C PHE A 137 -18.09 -5.93 12.32
N ALA A 138 -19.09 -5.14 11.88
CA ALA A 138 -19.64 -4.05 12.67
C ALA A 138 -21.07 -3.67 12.24
N LYS A 139 -21.84 -3.08 13.17
CA LYS A 139 -23.20 -2.59 12.89
C LYS A 139 -23.15 -1.13 12.44
N GLN A 140 -23.77 -0.81 11.31
CA GLN A 140 -23.98 0.56 10.82
C GLN A 140 -22.68 1.36 10.67
N VAL A 141 -21.80 0.91 9.77
CA VAL A 141 -20.57 1.63 9.44
C VAL A 141 -20.81 2.77 8.47
N SER A 142 -19.98 3.81 8.56
CA SER A 142 -19.90 4.93 7.63
C SER A 142 -18.43 5.28 7.39
N PHE A 143 -18.13 6.09 6.36
CA PHE A 143 -16.80 6.67 6.23
C PHE A 143 -16.40 7.45 7.48
N ALA A 144 -15.15 7.28 7.90
CA ALA A 144 -14.54 8.11 8.94
C ALA A 144 -14.12 9.47 8.35
N SER A 145 -13.88 10.44 9.23
CA SER A 145 -13.53 11.80 8.79
C SER A 145 -12.04 11.92 8.46
N ALA A 146 -11.67 12.99 7.75
CA ALA A 146 -10.28 13.31 7.44
C ALA A 146 -9.43 13.45 8.70
N GLU A 147 -9.97 14.08 9.75
CA GLU A 147 -9.27 14.28 11.02
C GLU A 147 -8.98 12.94 11.71
N ALA A 148 -9.93 12.00 11.66
CA ALA A 148 -9.70 10.66 12.18
C ALA A 148 -8.67 9.87 11.36
N LEU A 149 -8.61 10.08 10.04
CA LEU A 149 -7.63 9.43 9.17
C LEU A 149 -6.21 9.93 9.51
N GLU A 150 -6.05 11.23 9.69
CA GLU A 150 -4.79 11.85 10.11
C GLU A 150 -4.40 11.41 11.52
N GLU A 151 -5.34 11.44 12.48
CA GLU A 151 -5.09 11.04 13.86
C GLU A 151 -4.66 9.57 13.98
N LYS A 152 -5.37 8.65 13.32
CA LYS A 152 -5.19 7.21 13.50
C LYS A 152 -4.10 6.62 12.60
N LEU A 153 -4.04 7.07 11.34
CA LEU A 153 -3.16 6.47 10.34
C LEU A 153 -2.06 7.42 9.86
N LYS A 154 -2.04 8.69 10.30
CA LYS A 154 -1.13 9.75 9.81
C LYS A 154 -1.17 9.85 8.28
N LEU A 155 -2.38 9.78 7.72
CA LEU A 155 -2.62 9.88 6.29
C LEU A 155 -3.45 11.12 5.96
N LEU A 156 -3.15 11.74 4.81
CA LEU A 156 -3.95 12.82 4.25
C LEU A 156 -5.18 12.27 3.51
N PRO A 157 -6.26 13.05 3.37
CA PRO A 157 -7.41 12.68 2.55
C PRO A 157 -7.00 12.31 1.12
N GLY A 158 -7.60 11.25 0.58
CA GLY A 158 -7.27 10.72 -0.75
C GLY A 158 -6.08 9.74 -0.78
N SER A 159 -5.32 9.62 0.32
CA SER A 159 -4.14 8.75 0.41
C SER A 159 -4.38 7.49 1.24
N VAL A 160 -5.63 6.99 1.32
CA VAL A 160 -5.97 5.82 2.14
C VAL A 160 -5.26 4.57 1.62
N THR A 161 -4.47 3.93 2.48
CA THR A 161 -3.64 2.76 2.15
C THR A 161 -3.50 1.86 3.38
N PRO A 162 -3.40 0.52 3.22
CA PRO A 162 -3.14 -0.39 4.34
C PRO A 162 -1.82 -0.12 5.06
N PHE A 163 -0.84 0.51 4.40
CA PHE A 163 0.42 0.87 5.06
C PHE A 163 0.27 1.97 6.12
N GLY A 164 -0.90 2.63 6.19
CA GLY A 164 -1.23 3.53 7.29
C GLY A 164 -1.24 2.83 8.65
N LEU A 165 -1.47 1.51 8.67
CA LEU A 165 -1.42 0.69 9.89
C LEU A 165 -0.04 0.66 10.55
N LEU A 166 1.04 0.97 9.81
CA LEU A 166 2.38 1.14 10.37
C LEU A 166 2.46 2.31 11.36
N ASN A 167 1.51 3.25 11.27
CA ASN A 167 1.41 4.43 12.13
C ASN A 167 0.45 4.24 13.32
N ASP A 168 -0.40 3.20 13.30
CA ASP A 168 -1.35 2.89 14.37
C ASP A 168 -0.69 2.01 15.44
N GLU A 169 0.20 2.62 16.22
CA GLU A 169 0.92 1.92 17.30
C GLU A 169 -0.02 1.45 18.43
N ALA A 170 -1.18 2.09 18.58
CA ALA A 170 -2.17 1.76 19.60
C ALA A 170 -3.06 0.57 19.18
N GLY A 171 -3.06 0.19 17.90
CA GLY A 171 -3.88 -0.92 17.38
C GLY A 171 -5.37 -0.62 17.42
N GLU A 172 -5.76 0.63 17.20
CA GLU A 172 -7.16 1.09 17.29
C GLU A 172 -7.98 0.79 16.02
N VAL A 173 -7.32 0.51 14.90
CA VAL A 173 -7.94 0.27 13.59
C VAL A 173 -7.97 -1.22 13.27
N GLN A 174 -9.16 -1.77 13.09
CA GLN A 174 -9.32 -3.18 12.68
C GLN A 174 -9.16 -3.31 11.16
N PHE A 175 -8.23 -4.15 10.73
CA PHE A 175 -7.97 -4.39 9.32
C PHE A 175 -8.79 -5.54 8.76
N HIS A 176 -9.43 -5.32 7.60
CA HIS A 176 -10.18 -6.32 6.85
C HIS A 176 -9.70 -6.39 5.40
N LEU A 177 -9.46 -7.60 4.91
CA LEU A 177 -8.99 -7.88 3.55
C LEU A 177 -10.05 -8.66 2.77
N ASP A 178 -10.30 -8.24 1.53
CA ASP A 178 -11.16 -8.96 0.58
C ASP A 178 -10.64 -10.38 0.35
N PRO A 179 -11.48 -11.43 0.51
CA PRO A 179 -11.07 -12.81 0.28
C PRO A 179 -10.53 -13.06 -1.12
N LYS A 180 -10.94 -12.30 -2.14
CA LYS A 180 -10.41 -12.43 -3.51
C LYS A 180 -8.92 -12.15 -3.62
N VAL A 181 -8.36 -11.37 -2.71
CA VAL A 181 -6.92 -11.06 -2.67
C VAL A 181 -6.10 -12.30 -2.32
N LEU A 182 -6.70 -13.24 -1.58
CA LEU A 182 -6.10 -14.52 -1.21
C LEU A 182 -6.58 -15.67 -2.09
N ALA A 183 -7.49 -15.40 -3.03
CA ALA A 183 -8.00 -16.44 -3.91
C ALA A 183 -6.90 -16.88 -4.87
N ASP A 184 -6.72 -18.18 -4.97
CA ASP A 184 -5.82 -18.80 -5.92
C ASP A 184 -6.52 -18.88 -7.29
N GLU A 185 -6.20 -17.98 -8.20
CA GLU A 185 -6.56 -18.13 -9.62
C GLU A 185 -5.49 -18.98 -10.34
N GLY A 186 -5.23 -20.20 -9.84
CA GLY A 186 -4.34 -21.18 -10.48
C GLY A 186 -3.17 -21.67 -9.61
N GLU A 187 -1.93 -21.45 -10.07
CA GLU A 187 -0.67 -21.85 -9.38
C GLU A 187 0.12 -20.64 -8.87
N SER A 188 -0.49 -19.46 -8.77
CA SER A 188 0.22 -18.23 -8.39
C SER A 188 -0.63 -17.28 -7.57
N CYS A 189 -0.10 -16.91 -6.40
CA CYS A 189 -0.69 -15.93 -5.51
C CYS A 189 -0.81 -14.56 -6.23
N PRO A 190 -1.96 -13.87 -6.14
CA PRO A 190 -2.13 -12.56 -6.77
C PRO A 190 -1.08 -11.55 -6.31
N THR A 191 -0.57 -10.75 -7.25
CA THR A 191 0.19 -9.54 -6.93
C THR A 191 -0.78 -8.41 -6.58
N VAL A 192 -0.51 -7.68 -5.53
CA VAL A 192 -1.28 -6.49 -5.10
C VAL A 192 -0.42 -5.23 -5.18
N GLY A 193 -1.05 -4.10 -5.51
CA GLY A 193 -0.41 -2.79 -5.55
C GLY A 193 -1.00 -1.83 -4.51
N PHE A 194 -0.14 -1.19 -3.71
CA PHE A 194 -0.55 -0.21 -2.71
C PHE A 194 0.40 1.00 -2.65
N HIS A 195 -0.14 2.17 -2.29
CA HIS A 195 0.66 3.37 -2.06
C HIS A 195 1.40 3.28 -0.71
N PRO A 196 2.73 3.41 -0.64
CA PRO A 196 3.51 3.31 0.59
C PRO A 196 3.43 4.61 1.41
N ASN A 197 2.23 4.96 1.88
CA ASN A 197 1.90 6.19 2.64
C ASN A 197 2.20 7.51 1.90
N ALA A 198 2.50 7.45 0.60
CA ALA A 198 2.62 8.58 -0.29
C ALA A 198 2.02 8.26 -1.67
N CYS A 199 1.39 9.24 -2.29
CA CYS A 199 0.66 9.10 -3.57
C CYS A 199 1.55 9.12 -4.82
N ASN A 200 2.86 9.32 -4.66
CA ASN A 200 3.86 9.40 -5.72
C ASN A 200 4.65 8.09 -5.93
N ALA A 201 4.16 7.00 -5.33
CA ALA A 201 4.74 5.68 -5.44
C ALA A 201 3.65 4.61 -5.33
N THR A 202 3.91 3.47 -5.95
CA THR A 202 3.15 2.24 -5.72
C THR A 202 4.14 1.11 -5.50
N VAL A 203 3.91 0.30 -4.47
CA VAL A 203 4.67 -0.92 -4.23
C VAL A 203 3.83 -2.12 -4.61
N TYR A 204 4.46 -3.06 -5.29
CA TYR A 204 3.86 -4.29 -5.78
C TYR A 204 4.57 -5.49 -5.16
N MET A 205 3.77 -6.42 -4.64
CA MET A 205 4.24 -7.67 -4.02
C MET A 205 3.13 -8.73 -4.06
N GLN A 206 3.46 -9.98 -3.79
CA GLN A 206 2.45 -11.03 -3.65
C GLN A 206 1.57 -10.75 -2.42
N ALA A 207 0.28 -11.09 -2.51
CA ALA A 207 -0.66 -10.92 -1.40
C ALA A 207 -0.20 -11.63 -0.11
N VAL A 208 0.43 -12.80 -0.23
CA VAL A 208 1.01 -13.53 0.91
C VAL A 208 2.14 -12.76 1.58
N ASP A 209 3.02 -12.11 0.81
CA ASP A 209 4.10 -11.27 1.36
C ASP A 209 3.53 -10.04 2.05
N PHE A 210 2.49 -9.44 1.47
CA PHE A 210 1.79 -8.29 2.07
C PHE A 210 1.14 -8.64 3.41
N VAL A 211 0.42 -9.77 3.49
CA VAL A 211 -0.21 -10.24 4.74
C VAL A 211 0.86 -10.52 5.80
N GLU A 212 1.91 -11.27 5.46
CA GLU A 212 2.99 -11.58 6.38
C GLU A 212 3.73 -10.32 6.86
N PHE A 213 3.94 -9.36 5.95
CA PHE A 213 4.53 -8.06 6.28
C PHE A 213 3.70 -7.32 7.33
N LEU A 214 2.38 -7.18 7.10
CA LEU A 214 1.51 -6.47 8.05
C LEU A 214 1.48 -7.14 9.42
N GLU A 215 1.38 -8.46 9.48
CA GLU A 215 1.33 -9.19 10.75
C GLU A 215 2.66 -9.15 11.53
N LYS A 216 3.79 -8.99 10.85
CA LYS A 216 5.12 -8.90 11.49
C LYS A 216 5.51 -7.48 11.88
N GLU A 217 5.14 -6.50 11.07
CA GLU A 217 5.56 -5.10 11.25
C GLU A 217 4.53 -4.26 12.03
N THR A 218 3.36 -4.83 12.33
CA THR A 218 2.30 -4.17 13.10
C THR A 218 1.68 -5.11 14.14
N SER A 219 0.86 -4.57 15.05
CA SER A 219 0.06 -5.35 16.00
C SER A 219 -1.28 -5.84 15.42
N HIS A 220 -1.54 -5.58 14.14
CA HIS A 220 -2.83 -5.84 13.51
C HIS A 220 -2.92 -7.27 12.98
N ARG A 221 -4.08 -7.89 13.21
CA ARG A 221 -4.46 -9.14 12.54
C ARG A 221 -5.15 -8.84 11.22
N VAL A 222 -4.88 -9.65 10.20
CA VAL A 222 -5.60 -9.59 8.93
C VAL A 222 -6.91 -10.38 9.05
N ASN A 223 -8.04 -9.68 9.13
CA ASN A 223 -9.35 -10.31 9.14
C ASN A 223 -9.87 -10.46 7.71
N ILE A 224 -10.43 -11.61 7.36
CA ILE A 224 -11.05 -11.78 6.04
C ILE A 224 -12.44 -11.15 6.05
N LEU A 225 -12.72 -10.36 5.02
CA LEU A 225 -14.01 -9.71 4.84
C LEU A 225 -15.07 -10.74 4.46
N ASP A 226 -16.12 -10.82 5.26
CA ASP A 226 -17.32 -11.60 4.93
C ASP A 226 -18.24 -10.74 4.04
N LEU A 227 -18.43 -11.21 2.80
CA LEU A 227 -19.21 -10.56 1.75
C LEU A 227 -20.53 -11.31 1.43
N ASP A 228 -20.88 -12.35 2.19
CA ASP A 228 -22.07 -13.21 1.98
C ASP A 228 -23.37 -12.54 2.44
#